data_AF-A0A537ICE8-F1
#
_entry.id   AF-A0A537ICE8-F1
#
_cell.length_a   1.000
_cell.length_b   1.000
_cell.length_c   1.000
_cell.angle_alpha   90.00
_cell.angle_beta   90.00
_cell.angle_gamma   90.00
#
_symmetry.space_group_name_H-M   'P 1'
#
loop_
_entity.id
_entity.type
_entity.pdbx_description
1 polymer ?
#
loop_
_entity_poly.entity_id
_entity_poly.type
_entity_poly.pdbx_seq_one_letter_code
_entity_poly.pdbx_strand_id
1 'polypeptide(L)' 'MKSEVLPIEGIDYVEIYVGNAKQASYFYQNGFGFTPIAFAGPETGVKDKTSYLLQQGDIRLLLTTGLNPDHPISRFVLTH' A
#
# COMPACT_ATOMS: atom_id res chain seq x y z
N MET A 1 21.97 32.97 -0.48
CA MET A 1 20.86 32.31 -1.21
C MET A 1 20.86 30.86 -0.76
N LYS A 2 19.96 30.51 0.17
CA LYS A 2 19.93 29.16 0.76
C LYS A 2 19.18 28.29 -0.26
N SER A 3 19.91 27.47 -1.01
CA SER A 3 19.32 26.45 -1.86
C SER A 3 18.67 25.43 -0.93
N GLU A 4 17.36 25.55 -0.71
CA GLU A 4 16.60 24.47 -0.08
C GLU A 4 16.70 23.27 -1.03
N VAL A 5 17.53 22.31 -0.64
CA VAL A 5 17.72 21.06 -1.37
C VAL A 5 16.48 20.23 -1.08
N LEU A 6 15.54 20.21 -2.04
CA LEU A 6 14.29 19.44 -2.06
C LEU A 6 13.15 20.00 -1.15
N PRO A 7 12.28 20.88 -1.67
CA PRO A 7 11.09 21.33 -0.94
C PRO A 7 10.12 20.16 -0.71
N ILE A 8 9.52 20.12 0.48
CA ILE A 8 8.50 19.12 0.85
C ILE A 8 7.12 19.68 0.52
N GLU A 9 6.42 19.05 -0.42
CA GLU A 9 5.09 19.49 -0.88
C GLU A 9 3.94 18.83 -0.09
N GLY A 10 4.15 17.66 0.51
CA GLY A 10 3.12 16.94 1.26
C GLY A 10 3.38 15.44 1.39
N ILE A 11 2.35 14.71 1.83
CA ILE A 11 2.36 13.24 1.92
C ILE A 11 1.78 12.70 0.61
N ASP A 12 2.53 11.85 -0.09
CA ASP A 12 2.04 11.26 -1.34
C ASP A 12 1.10 10.06 -1.09
N TYR A 13 1.47 9.17 -0.16
CA TYR A 13 0.67 8.03 0.28
C TYR A 13 1.19 7.46 1.60
N VAL A 14 0.39 6.57 2.21
CA VAL A 14 0.82 5.71 3.32
C VAL A 14 0.79 4.25 2.85
N GLU A 15 1.89 3.53 2.99
CA GLU A 15 1.93 2.08 2.76
C GLU A 15 1.65 1.32 4.06
N ILE A 16 0.66 0.44 4.04
CA ILE A 16 0.28 -0.40 5.17
C ILE A 16 0.58 -1.85 4.82
N TYR A 17 1.48 -2.46 5.57
CA TYR A 17 1.78 -3.87 5.48
C TYR A 17 0.73 -4.67 6.23
N VAL A 18 0.04 -5.55 5.50
CA VAL A 18 -1.11 -6.30 6.00
C VAL A 18 -0.98 -7.78 5.66
N GLY A 19 -1.63 -8.64 6.45
CA GLY A 19 -1.63 -10.08 6.21
C GLY A 19 -2.37 -10.49 4.93
N ASN A 20 -3.39 -9.72 4.52
CA ASN A 20 -4.12 -9.95 3.28
C ASN A 20 -4.61 -8.64 2.66
N ALA A 21 -3.90 -8.18 1.63
CA ALA A 21 -4.14 -6.90 0.96
C ALA A 21 -5.50 -6.85 0.25
N LYS A 22 -6.00 -7.97 -0.25
CA LYS A 22 -7.32 -8.04 -0.91
C LYS A 22 -8.44 -7.85 0.11
N GLN A 23 -8.36 -8.52 1.26
CA GLN A 23 -9.35 -8.39 2.32
C GLN A 23 -9.29 -7.00 2.98
N ALA A 24 -8.08 -6.48 3.25
CA ALA A 24 -7.92 -5.12 3.74
C ALA A 24 -8.48 -4.08 2.74
N SER A 25 -8.20 -4.27 1.44
CA SER A 25 -8.74 -3.42 0.38
C SER A 25 -10.27 -3.41 0.37
N TYR A 26 -10.90 -4.57 0.49
CA TYR A 26 -12.35 -4.68 0.62
C TYR A 26 -12.89 -3.94 1.85
N PHE A 27 -12.21 -4.06 3.00
CA PHE A 27 -12.59 -3.37 4.24
C PHE A 27 -12.55 -1.84 4.10
N TYR A 28 -11.47 -1.27 3.54
CA TYR A 28 -11.37 0.19 3.36
C TYR A 28 -12.33 0.73 2.29
N GLN A 29 -12.62 -0.06 1.24
CA GLN A 29 -13.62 0.31 0.25
C GLN A 29 -15.03 0.40 0.87
N ASN A 30 -15.47 -0.67 1.53
CA ASN A 30 -16.85 -0.76 2.03
C ASN A 30 -17.08 -0.06 3.36
N GLY A 31 -16.06 -0.02 4.23
CA GLY A 31 -16.14 0.58 5.56
C GLY A 31 -15.88 2.09 5.56
N PHE A 32 -15.03 2.58 4.65
CA PHE A 32 -14.57 3.97 4.66
C PHE A 32 -14.80 4.71 3.35
N GLY A 33 -15.30 4.05 2.29
CA GLY A 33 -15.63 4.70 1.03
C GLY A 33 -14.42 5.04 0.16
N PHE A 34 -13.30 4.33 0.33
CA PHE A 34 -12.16 4.44 -0.57
C PHE A 34 -12.46 3.78 -1.92
N THR A 35 -11.83 4.29 -2.99
CA THR A 35 -11.92 3.70 -4.33
C THR A 35 -10.58 3.07 -4.71
N PRO A 36 -10.55 1.81 -5.20
CA PRO A 36 -9.32 1.21 -5.72
C PRO A 36 -8.95 1.84 -7.07
N ILE A 37 -7.74 2.37 -7.18
CA ILE A 37 -7.28 3.09 -8.37
C ILE A 37 -6.09 2.42 -9.07
N ALA A 38 -5.34 1.55 -8.37
CA ALA A 38 -4.29 0.75 -8.97
C ALA A 38 -4.09 -0.58 -8.25
N PHE A 39 -3.49 -1.53 -8.95
CA PHE A 39 -3.17 -2.86 -8.46
C PHE A 39 -1.79 -3.28 -8.96
N ALA A 40 -1.03 -3.97 -8.10
CA ALA A 40 0.20 -4.65 -8.48
C ALA A 40 0.23 -6.05 -7.85
N GLY A 41 0.47 -7.08 -8.67
CA GLY A 41 0.53 -8.46 -8.23
C GLY A 41 1.10 -9.38 -9.30
N PRO A 42 1.05 -10.71 -9.11
CA PRO A 42 1.59 -11.67 -10.08
C PRO A 42 1.00 -11.48 -11.48
N GLU A 43 -0.26 -11.07 -11.56
CA GLU A 43 -1.00 -10.78 -12.78
C GLU A 43 -0.44 -9.56 -13.53
N THR A 44 0.27 -8.67 -12.84
CA THR A 44 0.95 -7.49 -13.41
C THR A 44 2.47 -7.63 -13.44
N GLY A 45 2.99 -8.85 -13.24
CA GLY A 45 4.43 -9.15 -13.25
C GLY A 45 5.16 -8.98 -11.92
N VAL A 46 4.48 -8.56 -10.84
CA VAL A 46 5.06 -8.44 -9.49
C VAL A 46 4.87 -9.77 -8.75
N LYS A 47 5.93 -10.57 -8.65
CA LYS A 47 5.81 -11.99 -8.25
C LYS A 47 5.82 -12.24 -6.75
N ASP A 48 6.32 -11.31 -5.96
CA ASP A 48 6.69 -11.52 -4.55
C ASP A 48 5.75 -10.80 -3.56
N LYS A 49 4.89 -9.91 -4.05
CA LYS A 49 3.90 -9.16 -3.26
C LYS A 49 2.65 -8.85 -4.05
N THR A 50 1.58 -8.51 -3.33
CA THR A 50 0.36 -7.96 -3.88
C THR A 50 0.06 -6.62 -3.19
N SER A 51 -0.24 -5.59 -3.97
CA SER A 51 -0.52 -4.24 -3.51
C SER A 51 -1.81 -3.68 -4.12
N TYR A 52 -2.65 -3.04 -3.31
CA TYR A 52 -3.84 -2.30 -3.75
C TYR A 52 -3.67 -0.83 -3.37
N LEU A 53 -3.71 0.07 -4.36
CA LEU A 53 -3.74 1.50 -4.11
C LEU A 53 -5.20 1.95 -4.03
N LEU A 54 -5.56 2.50 -2.88
CA LEU A 54 -6.87 3.06 -2.59
C LEU A 54 -6.78 4.58 -2.46
N GLN A 55 -7.78 5.29 -2.97
CA GLN A 55 -7.85 6.75 -2.87
C GLN A 55 -9.23 7.23 -2.37
N GLN A 56 -9.22 8.24 -1.50
CA GLN A 56 -10.38 9.03 -1.10
C GLN A 56 -9.96 10.51 -1.00
N GLY A 57 -10.45 11.35 -1.91
CA GLY A 57 -9.94 12.72 -2.03
C GLY A 57 -8.43 12.71 -2.30
N ASP A 58 -7.67 13.42 -1.45
CA ASP A 58 -6.21 13.50 -1.51
C ASP A 58 -5.50 12.39 -0.70
N ILE A 59 -6.25 11.53 0.00
CA ILE A 59 -5.68 10.45 0.81
C ILE A 59 -5.43 9.22 -0.06
N ARG A 60 -4.21 8.69 -0.01
CA ARG A 60 -3.82 7.46 -0.70
C ARG A 60 -3.29 6.42 0.28
N LEU A 61 -3.90 5.23 0.28
CA LEU A 61 -3.47 4.08 1.06
C LEU A 61 -3.00 2.97 0.13
N LEU A 62 -1.75 2.55 0.27
CA LEU A 62 -1.19 1.40 -0.44
C LEU A 62 -1.18 0.20 0.50
N LEU A 63 -2.05 -0.78 0.27
CA LEU A 63 -2.17 -1.96 1.11
C LEU A 63 -1.35 -3.09 0.50
N THR A 64 -0.32 -3.57 1.20
CA THR A 64 0.64 -4.54 0.63
C THR A 64 0.77 -5.80 1.48
N THR A 65 0.75 -6.96 0.82
CA THR A 65 1.01 -8.29 1.42
C THR A 65 2.15 -8.98 0.67
N GLY A 66 3.09 -9.57 1.41
CA GLY A 66 4.10 -10.46 0.82
C GLY A 66 3.51 -11.82 0.47
N LEU A 67 3.92 -12.41 -0.66
CA LEU A 67 3.38 -13.67 -1.17
C LEU A 67 4.16 -14.92 -0.74
N ASN A 68 5.28 -14.73 -0.04
CA ASN A 68 6.04 -15.80 0.55
C ASN A 68 6.43 -15.47 2.01
N PRO A 69 6.65 -16.46 2.88
CA PRO A 69 6.97 -16.24 4.30
C PRO A 69 8.29 -15.48 4.52
N ASP A 70 9.23 -15.59 3.59
CA ASP A 70 10.54 -14.95 3.68
C ASP A 70 10.55 -13.48 3.24
N HIS A 71 9.47 -13.01 2.62
CA HIS A 71 9.35 -11.64 2.16
C HIS A 71 9.39 -10.67 3.36
N PRO A 72 10.13 -9.56 3.28
CA PRO A 72 10.26 -8.62 4.40
C PRO A 72 8.92 -8.14 4.98
N ILE A 73 7.93 -7.89 4.10
CA ILE A 73 6.56 -7.53 4.49
C ILE A 73 5.90 -8.64 5.32
N SER A 74 5.99 -9.89 4.87
CA SER A 74 5.41 -11.03 5.59
C SER A 74 6.05 -11.18 6.98
N ARG A 75 7.38 -11.07 7.05
CA ARG A 75 8.11 -11.15 8.31
C ARG A 75 7.75 -10.01 9.25
N PHE A 76 7.60 -8.78 8.74
CA PHE A 76 7.18 -7.64 9.54
C PHE A 76 5.77 -7.83 10.11
N VAL A 77 4.82 -8.29 9.30
CA VAL A 77 3.44 -8.53 9.75
C VAL A 77 3.39 -9.64 10.80
N LEU A 78 4.25 -10.67 10.71
CA LEU A 78 4.28 -11.77 11.68
C LEU A 78 4.77 -11.36 13.08
N THR A 79 5.47 -10.23 13.23
CA THR A 79 6.02 -9.79 14.52
C THR A 79 5.14 -8.77 15.25
N HIS A 80 3.95 -8.46 14.74
CA HIS A 80 3.04 -7.44 15.28
C HIS A 80 1.60 -7.94 15.29
#